data_AF-A0A967WRR8-F1
#
_entry.id   AF-A0A967WRR8-F1
#
_cell.length_a   1.000
_cell.length_b   1.000
_cell.length_c   1.000
_cell.angle_alpha   90.00
_cell.angle_beta   90.00
_cell.angle_gamma   90.00
#
_symmetry.space_group_name_H-M   'P 1'
#
loop_
_entity.id
_entity.type
_entity.pdbx_description
1 polymer ?
#
loop_
_entity_poly.entity_id
_entity_poly.type
_entity_poly.pdbx_seq_one_letter_code
_entity_poly.pdbx_strand_id
1 'polypeptide(L)'
;ESPSSEFVLELAKAAVAQQNWSEAYYWIDRLPTETLSETRWQYWSARAVASTHLDSERARLTLQALADRRDYYGFLAAERLGIETRMNHSALALNPIQTLQLIRM
;
A
#
# COMPACT_ATOMS: atom_id res chain seq x y z
N GLU A 1 -5.24 -29.78 -8.68
CA GLU A 1 -4.47 -28.82 -9.49
C GLU A 1 -4.46 -27.48 -8.78
N SER A 2 -3.32 -26.80 -8.73
CA SER A 2 -3.28 -25.44 -8.18
C SER A 2 -3.98 -24.49 -9.15
N PRO A 3 -4.83 -23.57 -8.68
CA PRO A 3 -5.47 -22.58 -9.54
C PRO A 3 -4.43 -21.75 -10.30
N SER A 4 -4.77 -21.30 -11.52
CA SER A 4 -3.90 -20.40 -12.29
C SER A 4 -3.69 -19.07 -11.54
N SER A 5 -2.55 -18.42 -11.79
CA SER A 5 -2.21 -17.14 -11.14
C SER A 5 -3.26 -16.04 -11.41
N GLU A 6 -3.80 -16.01 -12.64
CA GLU A 6 -4.88 -15.11 -13.02
C GLU A 6 -6.15 -15.36 -12.20
N PHE A 7 -6.52 -16.62 -11.98
CA PHE A 7 -7.72 -16.95 -11.20
C PHE A 7 -7.56 -16.56 -9.73
N VAL A 8 -6.38 -16.79 -9.13
CA VAL A 8 -6.09 -16.34 -7.76
C VAL A 8 -6.17 -14.83 -7.64
N LEU A 9 -5.66 -14.09 -8.64
CA LEU A 9 -5.73 -12.63 -8.68
C LEU A 9 -7.17 -12.12 -8.73
N GLU A 10 -8.01 -12.69 -9.58
CA GLU A 10 -9.42 -12.29 -9.67
C GLU A 10 -10.20 -12.57 -8.38
N LEU A 11 -9.93 -13.71 -7.72
CA LEU A 11 -10.54 -14.02 -6.43
C LEU A 11 -10.07 -13.07 -5.32
N ALA A 12 -8.78 -12.73 -5.29
CA ALA A 12 -8.25 -11.75 -4.34
C ALA A 12 -8.92 -10.37 -4.54
N LYS A 13 -9.08 -9.92 -5.80
CA LYS A 13 -9.79 -8.67 -6.12
C LYS A 13 -11.25 -8.71 -5.67
N ALA A 14 -11.95 -9.80 -5.99
CA ALA A 14 -13.36 -9.97 -5.64
C ALA A 14 -13.58 -9.97 -4.12
N ALA A 15 -12.71 -10.65 -3.36
CA ALA A 15 -12.81 -10.71 -1.91
C ALA A 15 -12.55 -9.34 -1.25
N VAL A 16 -11.56 -8.59 -1.74
CA VAL A 16 -11.30 -7.21 -1.31
C VAL A 16 -12.49 -6.29 -1.61
N ALA A 17 -13.07 -6.37 -2.80
CA ALA A 17 -14.21 -5.56 -3.21
C ALA A 17 -15.44 -5.82 -2.34
N GLN A 18 -15.66 -7.08 -1.95
CA GLN A 18 -16.76 -7.50 -1.07
C GLN A 18 -16.46 -7.30 0.42
N GLN A 19 -15.28 -6.78 0.77
CA GLN A 19 -14.82 -6.63 2.16
C GLN A 19 -14.82 -7.95 2.95
N ASN A 20 -14.72 -9.09 2.26
CA ASN A 20 -14.63 -10.40 2.89
C ASN A 20 -13.19 -10.62 3.35
N TRP A 21 -12.83 -10.10 4.53
CA TRP A 21 -11.43 -10.06 4.99
C TRP A 21 -10.81 -11.44 5.19
N SER A 22 -11.58 -12.43 5.64
CA SER A 22 -11.10 -13.80 5.77
C SER A 22 -10.73 -14.40 4.41
N GLU A 23 -11.58 -14.22 3.41
CA GLU A 23 -11.34 -14.70 2.05
C GLU A 23 -10.26 -13.89 1.33
N ALA A 24 -10.20 -12.58 1.56
CA ALA A 24 -9.16 -11.72 1.03
C ALA A 24 -7.78 -12.17 1.52
N TYR A 25 -7.63 -12.42 2.83
CA TYR A 25 -6.37 -12.96 3.36
C TYR A 25 -6.01 -14.29 2.70
N TYR A 26 -6.98 -15.20 2.59
CA TYR A 26 -6.78 -16.52 1.98
C TYR A 26 -6.26 -16.43 0.54
N TRP A 27 -6.87 -15.61 -0.32
CA TRP A 27 -6.46 -15.51 -1.72
C TRP A 27 -5.20 -14.66 -1.91
N ILE A 28 -5.02 -13.60 -1.13
CA ILE A 28 -3.83 -12.74 -1.21
C ILE A 28 -2.57 -13.51 -0.84
N ASP A 29 -2.62 -14.40 0.17
CA ASP A 29 -1.48 -15.23 0.58
C ASP A 29 -1.04 -16.25 -0.51
N ARG A 30 -1.89 -16.46 -1.53
CA ARG A 30 -1.62 -17.36 -2.66
C ARG A 30 -1.19 -16.64 -3.94
N LEU A 31 -1.15 -15.31 -3.93
CA LEU A 31 -0.67 -14.56 -5.08
C LEU A 31 0.80 -14.89 -5.37
N PRO A 32 1.22 -14.87 -6.64
CA PRO A 32 2.64 -14.95 -6.98
C PRO A 32 3.44 -13.87 -6.24
N THR A 33 4.68 -14.18 -5.87
CA THR A 33 5.54 -13.27 -5.09
C THR A 33 5.69 -11.90 -5.74
N GLU A 34 5.78 -11.85 -7.08
CA GLU A 34 5.85 -10.59 -7.83
C GLU A 34 4.62 -9.72 -7.58
N THR A 35 3.42 -10.28 -7.71
CA THR A 35 2.16 -9.57 -7.44
C THR A 35 2.01 -9.21 -5.96
N LEU A 36 2.35 -10.12 -5.05
CA LEU A 36 2.29 -9.86 -3.61
C LEU A 36 3.25 -8.74 -3.17
N SER A 37 4.33 -8.51 -3.93
CA SER A 37 5.28 -7.43 -3.67
C SER A 37 4.73 -6.04 -3.97
N GLU A 38 3.64 -5.93 -4.74
CA GLU A 38 3.00 -4.65 -5.04
C GLU A 38 2.39 -4.02 -3.78
N THR A 39 2.56 -2.70 -3.61
CA THR A 39 2.07 -1.94 -2.44
C THR A 39 0.59 -2.19 -2.15
N ARG A 40 -0.22 -2.32 -3.22
CA ARG A 40 -1.65 -2.64 -3.15
C ARG A 40 -1.91 -3.90 -2.34
N TRP A 41 -1.22 -4.99 -2.67
CA TRP A 41 -1.48 -6.30 -2.09
C TRP A 41 -0.88 -6.44 -0.70
N GLN A 42 0.23 -5.75 -0.43
CA GLN A 42 0.76 -5.60 0.93
C GLN A 42 -0.24 -4.88 1.85
N TYR A 43 -0.86 -3.80 1.37
CA TYR A 43 -1.89 -3.07 2.13
C TYR A 43 -3.12 -3.96 2.38
N TRP A 44 -3.67 -4.59 1.34
CA TRP A 44 -4.87 -5.41 1.48
C TRP A 44 -4.64 -6.64 2.35
N SER A 45 -3.45 -7.27 2.28
CA SER A 45 -3.05 -8.34 3.19
C SER A 45 -3.04 -7.86 4.64
N ALA A 46 -2.36 -6.74 4.93
CA ALA A 46 -2.28 -6.19 6.28
C ALA A 46 -3.66 -5.79 6.82
N ARG A 47 -4.51 -5.18 5.99
CA ARG A 47 -5.89 -4.84 6.35
C ARG A 47 -6.72 -6.10 6.66
N ALA A 48 -6.62 -7.12 5.82
CA ALA A 48 -7.37 -8.36 6.00
C ALA A 48 -6.96 -9.09 7.30
N VAL A 49 -5.66 -9.14 7.59
CA VAL A 49 -5.12 -9.69 8.84
C VAL A 49 -5.58 -8.88 10.04
N ALA A 50 -5.49 -7.55 10.01
CA ALA A 50 -5.92 -6.68 11.10
C ALA A 50 -7.43 -6.78 11.40
N SER A 51 -8.26 -7.10 10.40
CA SER A 51 -9.70 -7.31 10.56
C SER A 51 -10.08 -8.68 11.13
N THR A 52 -9.23 -9.69 10.93
CA THR A 52 -9.51 -11.09 11.32
C THR A 52 -8.81 -11.48 12.63
N HIS A 53 -7.72 -10.78 12.95
CA HIS A 53 -6.93 -10.96 14.15
C HIS A 53 -6.75 -9.58 14.78
N LEU A 54 -7.61 -9.27 15.77
CA LEU A 54 -7.35 -8.14 16.66
C LEU A 54 -5.94 -8.34 17.23
N ASP A 55 -5.05 -7.36 17.06
CA ASP A 55 -3.67 -7.33 17.55
C ASP A 55 -2.60 -8.09 16.75
N SER A 56 -2.78 -8.28 15.44
CA SER A 56 -1.67 -8.75 14.61
C SER A 56 -0.55 -7.70 14.47
N GLU A 57 0.50 -7.84 15.29
CA GLU A 57 1.70 -6.99 15.23
C GLU A 57 2.33 -6.98 13.82
N ARG A 58 2.27 -8.12 13.11
CA ARG A 58 2.73 -8.20 11.72
C ARG A 58 1.96 -7.26 10.80
N ALA A 59 0.63 -7.20 10.92
CA ALA A 59 -0.18 -6.28 10.13
C ALA A 59 0.14 -4.82 10.47
N ARG A 60 0.32 -4.50 11.76
CA ARG A 60 0.70 -3.17 12.21
C ARG A 60 2.05 -2.73 11.64
N LEU A 61 3.05 -3.60 11.66
CA LEU A 61 4.37 -3.34 11.09
C LEU A 61 4.32 -3.13 9.57
N THR A 62 3.53 -3.94 8.85
CA THR A 62 3.33 -3.73 7.41
C THR A 62 2.68 -2.39 7.13
N LEU A 63 1.61 -2.02 7.86
CA LEU A 63 0.97 -0.71 7.69
C LEU A 63 1.94 0.44 8.01
N GLN A 64 2.82 0.30 9.00
CA GLN A 64 3.82 1.33 9.31
C GLN A 64 4.82 1.52 8.18
N ALA A 65 5.37 0.42 7.66
CA ALA A 65 6.29 0.47 6.53
C ALA A 65 5.62 1.09 5.28
N LEU A 66 4.33 0.82 5.08
CA LEU A 66 3.57 1.41 3.99
C LEU A 66 3.26 2.90 4.22
N ALA A 67 2.99 3.31 5.45
CA ALA A 67 2.65 4.70 5.78
C ALA A 67 3.77 5.71 5.47
N ASP A 68 5.01 5.26 5.36
CA ASP A 68 6.13 6.08 4.93
C ASP A 68 6.21 6.27 3.40
N ARG A 69 5.38 5.54 2.63
CA ARG A 69 5.32 5.65 1.16
C ARG A 69 4.39 6.78 0.74
N ARG A 70 4.82 7.52 -0.29
CA ARG A 70 4.06 8.63 -0.88
C ARG A 70 3.21 8.18 -2.08
N ASP A 71 2.44 7.12 -1.87
CA ASP A 71 1.49 6.58 -2.83
C ASP A 71 0.11 6.38 -2.19
N TYR A 72 -0.89 6.06 -3.01
CA TYR A 72 -2.28 5.89 -2.54
C TYR A 72 -2.40 4.91 -1.37
N TYR A 73 -1.66 3.80 -1.40
CA TYR A 73 -1.74 2.77 -0.36
C TYR A 73 -0.95 3.14 0.90
N GLY A 74 0.11 3.94 0.77
CA GLY A 74 0.77 4.54 1.92
C GLY A 74 -0.13 5.51 2.67
N PHE A 75 -0.88 6.35 1.96
CA PHE A 75 -1.86 7.24 2.61
C PHE A 75 -2.98 6.47 3.31
N LEU A 76 -3.53 5.40 2.69
CA LEU A 76 -4.51 4.53 3.34
C LEU A 76 -3.94 3.83 4.58
N ALA A 77 -2.66 3.44 4.55
CA ALA A 77 -2.02 2.82 5.70
C ALA A 77 -1.86 3.79 6.87
N ALA A 78 -1.44 5.04 6.60
CA ALA A 78 -1.36 6.10 7.61
C ALA A 78 -2.74 6.41 8.21
N GLU A 79 -3.77 6.56 7.38
CA GLU A 79 -5.16 6.75 7.81
C GLU A 79 -5.62 5.61 8.73
N ARG A 80 -5.34 4.36 8.35
CA ARG A 80 -5.70 3.18 9.14
C ARG A 80 -5.01 3.13 10.50
N LEU A 81 -3.77 3.62 10.59
CA LEU A 81 -3.00 3.69 11.82
C LEU A 81 -3.33 4.93 12.67
N GLY A 82 -4.11 5.89 12.15
CA GLY A 82 -4.40 7.15 12.81
C GLY A 82 -3.16 8.05 12.99
N ILE A 83 -2.16 7.91 12.11
CA ILE A 83 -0.95 8.73 12.13
C ILE A 83 -1.00 9.78 11.03
N GLU A 84 -0.37 10.93 11.26
CA GLU A 84 -0.31 12.01 10.28
C GLU A 84 0.38 11.55 8.99
N THR A 85 -0.25 11.83 7.85
CA THR A 85 0.33 11.53 6.54
C THR A 85 1.56 12.40 6.33
N ARG A 86 2.72 11.77 6.18
CA ARG A 86 3.94 12.49 5.84
C ARG A 86 3.94 12.82 4.35
N MET A 87 3.45 14.01 4.00
CA MET A 87 3.55 14.48 2.61
C MET A 87 5.00 14.69 2.16
N ASN A 88 5.96 14.71 3.10
CA ASN A 88 7.41 14.93 2.88
C ASN A 88 7.62 15.96 1.78
N HIS A 89 7.09 17.18 2.01
CA HIS A 89 7.37 18.33 1.18
C HIS A 89 8.84 18.69 1.35
N SER A 90 9.72 18.07 0.57
CA SER A 90 11.00 18.68 0.28
C SER A 90 10.70 19.85 -0.64
N ALA A 91 10.65 21.06 -0.07
CA ALA A 91 10.84 22.26 -0.87
C ALA A 91 12.08 21.98 -1.73
N LEU A 92 11.96 22.11 -3.05
CA LEU A 92 13.14 22.13 -3.90
C LEU A 92 14.07 23.15 -3.26
N ALA A 93 15.25 22.72 -2.81
CA ALA A 93 16.29 23.64 -2.42
C ALA A 93 16.71 24.37 -3.69
N LEU A 94 15.94 25.40 -4.06
CA LEU A 94 16.30 26.34 -5.09
C LEU A 94 17.53 27.03 -4.54
N ASN A 95 18.71 26.53 -4.94
CA ASN A 95 19.92 27.30 -4.81
C ASN A 95 19.68 28.66 -5.49
N PRO A 96 19.88 29.81 -4.83
CA PRO A 96 19.61 31.13 -5.39
C PRO A 96 20.42 31.50 -6.65
N ILE A 97 21.20 30.58 -7.22
CA ILE A 97 22.04 30.82 -8.40
C ILE A 97 21.56 29.92 -9.54
N GLN A 98 20.42 30.26 -10.15
CA GLN A 98 20.07 29.89 -11.53
C GLN A 98 18.78 30.57 -12.09
N THR A 99 18.27 31.64 -11.46
CA THR A 99 17.09 32.36 -11.99
C THR A 99 17.40 33.42 -13.06
N LEU A 100 18.65 33.57 -13.51
CA LEU A 100 19.04 34.59 -14.51
C LEU A 100 19.23 34.05 -15.94
N GLN A 101 18.35 33.19 -16.45
CA GLN A 101 18.33 32.92 -17.91
C GLN A 101 16.95 32.78 -18.57
N LEU A 102 15.82 33.03 -17.88
CA LEU A 102 14.50 32.96 -18.51
C LEU A 102 13.83 34.32 -18.80
N ILE A 103 14.59 35.41 -18.76
CA ILE A 103 14.16 36.68 -19.34
C ILE A 103 15.28 37.21 -20.23
N ARG A 104 15.35 36.70 -21.46
CA ARG A 104 15.82 37.49 -22.58
C ARG A 104 14.66 37.67 -23.55
N MET A 105 14.33 38.95 -23.74
CA MET A 105 13.45 39.49 -24.77
C MET A 105 14.09 39.31 -26.15
#